data_AF-A0A2N0MLL2-F1
#
_entry.id   AF-A0A2N0MLL2-F1
#
_cell.length_a   1.000
_cell.length_b   1.000
_cell.length_c   1.000
_cell.angle_alpha   90.00
_cell.angle_beta   90.00
_cell.angle_gamma   90.00
#
_symmetry.space_group_name_H-M   'P 1'
#
loop_
_entity.id
_entity.type
_entity.pdbx_description
1 polymer ?
#
loop_
_entity_poly.entity_id
_entity_poly.type
_entity_poly.pdbx_seq_one_letter_code
_entity_poly.pdbx_strand_id
1 'polypeptide(L)'
;MQTKPVNRMPIVNVPRASCPADGNPASAAQNGATVLPASNTPALTETNIFIDGSADDWAGRPVLLDDPAGNGEAGILDLTKGYAFINQHALYLLVKAEDPDAVFSNFEVQLQLGSRRLEVGWAPHWNQANVADVTGQYELLRQASRSEIAFGPALEARIDLRDLGPPDSVKLMGVNVRAGECCEAGEWRIADRWEPLITIPVLDRLDANYVIDGKDGDWTRAALSKDPAGDERPGYLDLTTGYAFVSEGSLYLYVDAEDATAPVDTFQIFLQTGRTRLEVAWGPG
;
A
#
# COMPACT_ATOMS: atom_id res chain seq x y z
N MET A 1 7.01 38.20 34.33
CA MET A 1 6.66 36.98 33.58
C MET A 1 7.06 35.79 34.41
N GLN A 2 6.09 35.00 34.88
CA GLN A 2 6.29 33.87 35.80
C GLN A 2 6.04 32.60 34.99
N THR A 3 7.08 31.78 34.78
CA THR A 3 6.96 30.51 34.07
C THR A 3 6.35 29.46 34.99
N LYS A 4 5.19 28.91 34.63
CA LYS A 4 4.59 27.76 35.30
C LYS A 4 5.51 26.53 35.17
N PRO A 5 5.68 25.71 36.21
CA PRO A 5 6.42 24.45 36.11
C PRO A 5 5.59 23.40 35.38
N VAL A 6 6.26 22.63 34.51
CA VAL A 6 5.70 21.48 33.80
C VAL A 6 5.69 20.29 34.76
N ASN A 7 4.50 19.84 35.15
CA ASN A 7 4.32 18.57 35.86
C ASN A 7 4.59 17.41 34.90
N ARG A 8 5.66 16.66 35.14
CA ARG A 8 5.88 15.36 34.48
C ARG A 8 5.16 14.28 35.27
N MET A 9 4.27 13.54 34.61
CA MET A 9 3.67 12.33 35.19
C MET A 9 4.73 11.23 35.36
N PRO A 10 4.63 10.40 36.43
CA PRO A 10 5.56 9.30 36.63
C PRO A 10 5.31 8.17 35.62
N ILE A 11 6.41 7.61 35.09
CA ILE A 11 6.39 6.40 34.30
C ILE A 11 6.07 5.23 35.23
N VAL A 12 4.91 4.61 35.05
CA VAL A 12 4.53 3.37 35.73
C VAL A 12 5.15 2.20 34.98
N ASN A 13 6.16 1.57 35.57
CA ASN A 13 6.72 0.32 35.06
C ASN A 13 5.73 -0.84 35.34
N VAL A 14 5.13 -1.37 34.28
CA VAL A 14 4.34 -2.60 34.34
C VAL A 14 5.30 -3.80 34.31
N PRO A 15 5.21 -4.77 35.25
CA PRO A 15 6.05 -5.96 35.22
C PRO A 15 5.72 -6.83 33.99
N ARG A 16 6.75 -7.27 33.25
CA ARG A 16 6.62 -8.31 32.23
C ARG A 16 6.21 -9.62 32.89
N ALA A 17 5.04 -10.14 32.52
CA ALA A 17 4.65 -11.50 32.85
C ALA A 17 5.56 -12.48 32.08
N SER A 18 6.27 -13.33 32.82
CA SER A 18 7.04 -14.46 32.32
C SER A 18 6.12 -15.55 31.78
N CYS A 19 6.32 -15.97 30.53
CA CYS A 19 5.68 -17.18 29.99
C CYS A 19 6.34 -18.41 30.63
N PRO A 20 5.57 -19.46 31.00
CA PRO A 20 6.15 -20.73 31.42
C PRO A 20 6.82 -21.44 30.23
N ALA A 21 7.95 -22.07 30.53
CA ALA A 21 8.67 -22.92 29.61
C ALA A 21 7.91 -24.24 29.42
N ASP A 22 7.42 -24.48 28.21
CA ASP A 22 6.81 -25.75 27.86
C ASP A 22 7.85 -26.72 27.29
N GLY A 23 7.77 -27.93 27.81
CA GLY A 23 8.70 -29.02 27.62
C GLY A 23 8.62 -29.65 26.23
N ASN A 24 9.75 -30.20 25.83
CA ASN A 24 9.96 -30.94 24.61
C ASN A 24 9.56 -32.42 24.79
N PRO A 25 8.67 -33.01 23.98
CA PRO A 25 8.62 -34.45 23.80
C PRO A 25 9.00 -34.86 22.37
N ALA A 26 10.03 -35.70 22.31
CA ALA A 26 10.24 -36.84 21.44
C ALA A 26 9.73 -36.81 19.97
N SER A 27 10.72 -36.71 19.07
CA SER A 27 10.89 -37.48 17.82
C SER A 27 9.77 -38.44 17.42
N ALA A 28 9.03 -38.10 16.36
CA ALA A 28 8.17 -39.03 15.62
C ALA A 28 8.51 -39.01 14.11
N ALA A 29 8.75 -40.23 13.61
CA ALA A 29 8.72 -40.77 12.25
C ALA A 29 8.68 -39.83 11.02
N GLN A 30 9.61 -40.09 10.10
CA GLN A 30 9.62 -39.67 8.70
C GLN A 30 8.40 -40.27 7.95
N ASN A 31 7.39 -39.45 7.69
CA ASN A 31 6.30 -39.77 6.77
C ASN A 31 6.56 -39.10 5.41
N GLY A 32 6.31 -39.86 4.34
CA GLY A 32 6.58 -39.49 2.96
C GLY A 32 6.03 -38.13 2.56
N ALA A 33 6.89 -37.30 1.97
CA ALA A 33 6.55 -36.00 1.45
C ALA A 33 5.61 -36.16 0.24
N THR A 34 4.32 -35.94 0.47
CA THR A 34 3.37 -35.63 -0.60
C THR A 34 3.80 -34.29 -1.19
N VAL A 35 4.30 -34.31 -2.43
CA VAL A 35 4.57 -33.10 -3.21
C VAL A 35 3.22 -32.43 -3.46
N LEU A 36 2.94 -31.35 -2.74
CA LEU A 36 1.78 -30.52 -3.01
C LEU A 36 1.92 -29.93 -4.42
N PRO A 37 0.88 -29.98 -5.26
CA PRO A 37 0.94 -29.33 -6.57
C PRO A 37 1.27 -27.85 -6.40
N ALA A 38 2.12 -27.33 -7.28
CA ALA A 38 2.48 -25.91 -7.29
C ALA A 38 1.19 -25.08 -7.32
N SER A 39 0.97 -24.30 -6.27
CA SER A 39 -0.15 -23.36 -6.22
C SER A 39 0.08 -22.35 -7.34
N ASN A 40 -0.86 -22.27 -8.28
CA ASN A 40 -0.89 -21.18 -9.26
C ASN A 40 -1.25 -19.90 -8.53
N THR A 41 -0.26 -19.28 -7.89
CA THR A 41 -0.40 -17.95 -7.32
C THR A 41 -0.69 -17.01 -8.49
N PRO A 42 -1.86 -16.34 -8.54
CA PRO A 42 -2.16 -15.40 -9.60
C PRO A 42 -1.07 -14.32 -9.63
N ALA A 43 -0.67 -13.91 -10.84
CA ALA A 43 0.31 -12.85 -11.01
C ALA A 43 -0.16 -11.58 -10.28
N LEU A 44 0.75 -10.93 -9.57
CA LEU A 44 0.47 -9.70 -8.84
C LEU A 44 -0.03 -8.64 -9.81
N THR A 45 -1.20 -8.07 -9.52
CA THR A 45 -1.69 -6.87 -10.21
C THR A 45 -1.07 -5.66 -9.54
N GLU A 46 -0.02 -5.12 -10.16
CA GLU A 46 0.53 -3.80 -9.81
C GLU A 46 -0.41 -2.70 -10.31
N THR A 47 -0.44 -1.57 -9.60
CA THR A 47 -1.24 -0.40 -9.99
C THR A 47 -0.33 0.81 -10.12
N ASN A 48 -0.58 1.65 -11.12
CA ASN A 48 0.15 2.91 -11.33
C ASN A 48 -0.48 4.07 -10.52
N ILE A 49 -1.12 3.75 -9.39
CA ILE A 49 -1.73 4.75 -8.52
C ILE A 49 -0.70 5.18 -7.48
N PHE A 50 -0.36 6.45 -7.49
CA PHE A 50 0.51 7.11 -6.53
C PHE A 50 -0.36 7.86 -5.51
N ILE A 51 -0.02 7.76 -4.22
CA ILE A 51 -0.77 8.46 -3.17
C ILE A 51 -0.10 9.82 -2.94
N ASP A 52 -0.48 10.82 -3.74
CA ASP A 52 0.12 12.16 -3.77
C ASP A 52 -0.89 13.32 -3.63
N GLY A 53 -2.18 13.00 -3.55
CA GLY A 53 -3.29 13.94 -3.42
C GLY A 53 -3.81 14.44 -4.76
N SER A 54 -3.28 13.96 -5.88
CA SER A 54 -3.77 14.22 -7.24
C SER A 54 -4.86 13.23 -7.63
N ALA A 55 -5.52 13.47 -8.77
CA ALA A 55 -6.52 12.55 -9.31
C ALA A 55 -6.21 12.12 -10.75
N ASP A 56 -5.01 12.44 -11.25
CA ASP A 56 -4.66 12.31 -12.66
C ASP A 56 -4.48 10.84 -13.07
N ASP A 57 -3.85 10.04 -12.21
CA ASP A 57 -3.65 8.59 -12.36
C ASP A 57 -4.94 7.76 -12.16
N TRP A 58 -6.01 8.38 -11.64
CA TRP A 58 -7.35 7.80 -11.55
C TRP A 58 -8.18 7.96 -12.83
N ALA A 59 -7.64 8.59 -13.88
CA ALA A 59 -8.34 8.76 -15.13
C ALA A 59 -8.85 7.43 -15.71
N GLY A 60 -10.14 7.40 -16.08
CA GLY A 60 -10.80 6.21 -16.64
C GLY A 60 -11.35 5.23 -15.59
N ARG A 61 -11.06 5.41 -14.29
CA ARG A 61 -11.66 4.59 -13.23
C ARG A 61 -13.15 4.92 -13.07
N PRO A 62 -14.01 3.92 -12.83
CA PRO A 62 -15.43 4.15 -12.61
C PRO A 62 -15.64 4.94 -11.32
N VAL A 63 -16.51 5.94 -11.40
CA VAL A 63 -17.03 6.63 -10.21
C VAL A 63 -17.90 5.64 -9.46
N LEU A 64 -17.57 5.41 -8.19
CA LEU A 64 -18.34 4.55 -7.30
C LEU A 64 -19.31 5.35 -6.45
N LEU A 65 -18.96 6.59 -6.14
CA LEU A 65 -19.72 7.50 -5.28
C LEU A 65 -19.89 8.82 -6.01
N ASP A 66 -21.11 9.32 -6.04
CA ASP A 66 -21.46 10.61 -6.64
C ASP A 66 -22.40 11.30 -5.69
N ASP A 67 -21.98 12.45 -5.17
CA ASP A 67 -22.70 13.23 -4.19
C ASP A 67 -22.83 14.69 -4.66
N PRO A 68 -24.03 15.28 -4.59
CA PRO A 68 -24.22 16.65 -5.04
C PRO A 68 -23.47 17.63 -4.16
N ALA A 69 -22.61 18.45 -4.76
CA ALA A 69 -21.94 19.54 -4.08
C ALA A 69 -22.92 20.49 -3.35
N GLY A 70 -22.44 21.04 -2.23
CA GLY A 70 -23.13 21.99 -1.37
C GLY A 70 -24.14 21.35 -0.41
N ASN A 71 -24.09 20.04 -0.21
CA ASN A 71 -24.91 19.33 0.77
C ASN A 71 -24.20 19.14 2.13
N GLY A 72 -22.87 19.28 2.17
CA GLY A 72 -22.08 19.37 3.39
C GLY A 72 -22.27 20.67 4.16
N GLU A 73 -21.67 20.73 5.35
CA GLU A 73 -21.65 21.96 6.14
C GLU A 73 -20.79 23.07 5.51
N ALA A 74 -21.31 24.30 5.50
CA ALA A 74 -20.60 25.45 4.98
C ALA A 74 -19.22 25.66 5.64
N GLY A 75 -18.17 25.71 4.80
CA GLY A 75 -16.78 25.94 5.22
C GLY A 75 -16.05 24.68 5.68
N ILE A 76 -16.69 23.51 5.61
CA ILE A 76 -16.06 22.20 5.84
C ILE A 76 -15.92 21.47 4.50
N LEU A 77 -14.97 20.54 4.43
CA LEU A 77 -14.76 19.68 3.27
C LEU A 77 -16.07 18.97 2.86
N ASP A 78 -16.52 19.27 1.65
CA ASP A 78 -17.75 18.79 1.03
C ASP A 78 -17.38 17.80 -0.07
N LEU A 79 -17.72 16.53 0.12
CA LEU A 79 -17.30 15.43 -0.74
C LEU A 79 -18.18 15.41 -2.00
N THR A 80 -17.59 15.15 -3.17
CA THR A 80 -18.35 15.10 -4.44
C THR A 80 -18.27 13.77 -5.18
N LYS A 81 -17.06 13.22 -5.38
CA LYS A 81 -16.88 11.96 -6.13
C LYS A 81 -15.93 10.99 -5.44
N GLY A 82 -16.28 9.72 -5.44
CA GLY A 82 -15.45 8.66 -4.85
C GLY A 82 -15.13 7.56 -5.85
N TYR A 83 -13.89 7.08 -5.78
CA TYR A 83 -13.34 6.00 -6.60
C TYR A 83 -12.65 5.02 -5.66
N ALA A 84 -12.83 3.73 -5.88
CA ALA A 84 -12.11 2.74 -5.10
C ALA A 84 -11.91 1.45 -5.88
N PHE A 85 -10.83 0.74 -5.57
CA PHE A 85 -10.62 -0.63 -6.02
C PHE A 85 -9.68 -1.35 -5.06
N ILE A 86 -9.67 -2.66 -5.14
CA ILE A 86 -8.80 -3.52 -4.33
C ILE A 86 -7.90 -4.33 -5.25
N ASN A 87 -6.61 -4.41 -4.93
CA ASN A 87 -5.73 -5.43 -5.51
C ASN A 87 -5.32 -6.44 -4.42
N GLN A 88 -4.35 -7.32 -4.69
CA GLN A 88 -3.95 -8.32 -3.70
C GLN A 88 -3.26 -7.77 -2.43
N HIS A 89 -2.89 -6.47 -2.39
CA HIS A 89 -2.13 -5.89 -1.28
C HIS A 89 -2.87 -4.80 -0.52
N ALA A 90 -3.69 -3.99 -1.21
CA ALA A 90 -4.29 -2.80 -0.64
C ALA A 90 -5.67 -2.49 -1.22
N LEU A 91 -6.46 -1.78 -0.43
CA LEU A 91 -7.59 -0.98 -0.88
C LEU A 91 -7.06 0.40 -1.26
N TYR A 92 -7.37 0.84 -2.48
CA TYR A 92 -7.11 2.19 -2.96
C TYR A 92 -8.42 2.96 -2.96
N LEU A 93 -8.38 4.19 -2.47
CA LEU A 93 -9.51 5.11 -2.39
C LEU A 93 -9.07 6.50 -2.84
N LEU A 94 -9.88 7.13 -3.70
CA LEU A 94 -9.80 8.56 -3.98
C LEU A 94 -11.16 9.19 -3.72
N VAL A 95 -11.15 10.34 -3.04
CA VAL A 95 -12.32 11.18 -2.81
C VAL A 95 -12.02 12.60 -3.26
N LYS A 96 -12.84 13.11 -4.18
CA LYS A 96 -12.84 14.52 -4.59
C LYS A 96 -13.74 15.32 -3.67
N ALA A 97 -13.38 16.58 -3.46
CA ALA A 97 -14.18 17.57 -2.75
C ALA A 97 -14.57 18.72 -3.67
N GLU A 98 -15.66 19.42 -3.35
CA GLU A 98 -16.05 20.67 -4.03
C GLU A 98 -15.04 21.78 -3.77
N ASP A 99 -14.60 21.92 -2.51
CA ASP A 99 -13.55 22.84 -2.07
C ASP A 99 -12.43 22.04 -1.36
N PRO A 100 -11.34 21.68 -2.06
CA PRO A 100 -10.25 20.91 -1.46
C PRO A 100 -9.44 21.68 -0.41
N ASP A 101 -9.57 23.00 -0.35
CA ASP A 101 -8.90 23.84 0.65
C ASP A 101 -9.73 23.98 1.95
N ALA A 102 -10.95 23.43 1.97
CA ALA A 102 -11.81 23.46 3.13
C ALA A 102 -11.24 22.63 4.29
N VAL A 103 -11.50 23.10 5.52
CA VAL A 103 -10.94 22.47 6.72
C VAL A 103 -11.76 21.25 7.14
N PHE A 104 -11.08 20.27 7.72
CA PHE A 104 -11.71 19.14 8.39
C PHE A 104 -10.83 18.67 9.55
N SER A 105 -11.43 17.95 10.49
CA SER A 105 -10.75 17.49 11.70
C SER A 105 -10.38 16.01 11.59
N ASN A 106 -11.26 15.21 11.01
CA ASN A 106 -11.06 13.79 10.79
C ASN A 106 -11.76 13.33 9.50
N PHE A 107 -11.12 12.43 8.77
CA PHE A 107 -11.67 11.75 7.61
C PHE A 107 -11.75 10.25 7.94
N GLU A 108 -12.92 9.64 7.75
CA GLU A 108 -13.18 8.26 8.15
C GLU A 108 -13.74 7.45 6.99
N VAL A 109 -13.22 6.24 6.82
CA VAL A 109 -13.71 5.25 5.86
C VAL A 109 -14.28 4.09 6.65
N GLN A 110 -15.57 3.81 6.45
CA GLN A 110 -16.26 2.70 7.09
C GLN A 110 -16.34 1.52 6.12
N LEU A 111 -15.79 0.38 6.54
CA LEU A 111 -15.65 -0.83 5.75
C LEU A 111 -16.40 -1.99 6.41
N GLN A 112 -16.97 -2.88 5.59
CA GLN A 112 -17.47 -4.17 6.05
C GLN A 112 -16.62 -5.30 5.48
N LEU A 113 -16.08 -6.13 6.38
CA LEU A 113 -15.30 -7.33 6.05
C LEU A 113 -16.00 -8.55 6.68
N GLY A 114 -16.77 -9.26 5.87
CA GLY A 114 -17.65 -10.32 6.37
C GLY A 114 -18.67 -9.77 7.37
N SER A 115 -18.60 -10.24 8.63
CA SER A 115 -19.47 -9.77 9.72
C SER A 115 -18.92 -8.57 10.48
N ARG A 116 -17.66 -8.18 10.25
CA ARG A 116 -17.02 -7.08 10.97
C ARG A 116 -17.27 -5.76 10.26
N ARG A 117 -17.50 -4.71 11.03
CA ARG A 117 -17.50 -3.32 10.57
C ARG A 117 -16.24 -2.66 11.12
N LEU A 118 -15.41 -2.15 10.23
CA LEU A 118 -14.19 -1.44 10.57
C LEU A 118 -14.34 0.04 10.22
N GLU A 119 -13.68 0.89 11.00
CA GLU A 119 -13.49 2.30 10.69
C GLU A 119 -11.99 2.56 10.55
N VAL A 120 -11.59 3.17 9.44
CA VAL A 120 -10.22 3.65 9.22
C VAL A 120 -10.26 5.16 9.20
N GLY A 121 -9.64 5.80 10.19
CA GLY A 121 -9.71 7.25 10.39
C GLY A 121 -8.34 7.92 10.31
N TRP A 122 -8.30 9.10 9.69
CA TRP A 122 -7.13 9.97 9.59
C TRP A 122 -7.47 11.40 9.96
N ALA A 123 -6.57 12.05 10.67
CA ALA A 123 -6.60 13.49 10.89
C ALA A 123 -5.39 14.16 10.21
N PRO A 124 -5.49 15.43 9.79
CA PRO A 124 -4.38 16.13 9.09
C PRO A 124 -3.04 16.16 9.84
N HIS A 125 -3.07 16.01 11.16
CA HIS A 125 -1.89 16.04 12.03
C HIS A 125 -1.46 14.64 12.50
N TRP A 126 -2.14 13.57 12.06
CA TRP A 126 -1.72 12.20 12.30
C TRP A 126 -0.78 11.74 11.19
N ASN A 127 0.29 11.05 11.57
CA ASN A 127 1.20 10.42 10.62
C ASN A 127 0.73 9.03 10.16
N GLN A 128 -0.35 8.51 10.74
CA GLN A 128 -0.87 7.16 10.51
C GLN A 128 -2.39 7.13 10.71
N ALA A 129 -3.07 6.22 10.00
CA ALA A 129 -4.48 5.95 10.24
C ALA A 129 -4.68 5.18 11.56
N ASN A 130 -5.83 5.37 12.19
CA ASN A 130 -6.32 4.47 13.22
C ASN A 130 -7.33 3.50 12.60
N VAL A 131 -7.21 2.21 12.92
CA VAL A 131 -8.18 1.17 12.54
C VAL A 131 -8.92 0.73 13.80
N ALA A 132 -10.24 0.90 13.79
CA ALA A 132 -11.12 0.48 14.87
C ALA A 132 -12.15 -0.54 14.40
N ASP A 133 -12.54 -1.46 15.29
CA ASP A 133 -13.75 -2.27 15.10
C ASP A 133 -14.94 -1.47 15.64
N VAL A 134 -15.97 -1.34 14.80
CA VAL A 134 -17.22 -0.63 15.09
C VAL A 134 -18.43 -1.54 14.88
N THR A 135 -18.24 -2.86 14.90
CA THR A 135 -19.34 -3.84 14.84
C THR A 135 -20.27 -3.71 16.05
N GLY A 136 -19.70 -3.36 17.21
CA GLY A 136 -20.42 -3.10 18.46
C GLY A 136 -20.06 -1.73 19.03
N GLN A 137 -19.34 -1.74 20.15
CA GLN A 137 -18.72 -0.52 20.67
C GLN A 137 -17.42 -0.24 19.92
N TYR A 138 -17.03 1.03 19.84
CA TYR A 138 -15.75 1.42 19.25
C TYR A 138 -14.59 0.77 20.00
N GLU A 139 -13.78 -0.01 19.29
CA GLU A 139 -12.57 -0.64 19.81
C GLU A 139 -11.39 -0.33 18.88
N LEU A 140 -10.43 0.46 19.36
CA LEU A 140 -9.20 0.71 18.61
C LEU A 140 -8.39 -0.59 18.51
N LEU A 141 -8.15 -1.07 17.30
CA LEU A 141 -7.41 -2.30 17.05
C LEU A 141 -5.92 -2.05 16.89
N ARG A 142 -5.56 -1.08 16.04
CA ARG A 142 -4.18 -0.80 15.63
C ARG A 142 -4.05 0.53 14.91
N GLN A 143 -2.81 0.98 14.75
CA GLN A 143 -2.46 2.03 13.78
C GLN A 143 -2.07 1.38 12.44
N ALA A 144 -2.60 1.91 11.34
CA ALA A 144 -2.32 1.42 9.98
C ALA A 144 -1.00 1.99 9.45
N SER A 145 0.11 1.56 10.06
CA SER A 145 1.46 2.06 9.77
C SER A 145 1.98 1.79 8.35
N ARG A 146 1.32 0.92 7.58
CA ARG A 146 1.66 0.58 6.19
C ARG A 146 0.75 1.26 5.17
N SER A 147 -0.26 1.95 5.67
CA SER A 147 -1.22 2.66 4.86
C SER A 147 -0.72 4.07 4.61
N GLU A 148 -0.98 4.56 3.41
CA GLU A 148 -0.57 5.89 2.96
C GLU A 148 -1.82 6.75 2.78
N ILE A 149 -1.67 8.04 3.05
CA ILE A 149 -2.70 9.05 2.80
C ILE A 149 -2.02 10.31 2.26
N ALA A 150 -2.67 10.95 1.31
CA ALA A 150 -2.29 12.25 0.82
C ALA A 150 -3.52 13.15 0.72
N PHE A 151 -3.29 14.43 1.04
CA PHE A 151 -4.28 15.49 0.91
C PHE A 151 -3.76 16.51 -0.09
N GLY A 152 -4.55 16.77 -1.12
CA GLY A 152 -4.30 17.77 -2.15
C GLY A 152 -5.62 18.20 -2.78
N PRO A 153 -5.66 18.40 -4.11
CA PRO A 153 -6.93 18.57 -4.84
C PRO A 153 -7.93 17.42 -4.66
N ALA A 154 -7.44 16.23 -4.28
CA ALA A 154 -8.22 15.10 -3.83
C ALA A 154 -7.64 14.53 -2.52
N LEU A 155 -8.45 13.75 -1.82
CA LEU A 155 -8.00 12.90 -0.74
C LEU A 155 -7.76 11.50 -1.29
N GLU A 156 -6.54 11.01 -1.12
CA GLU A 156 -6.16 9.68 -1.57
C GLU A 156 -5.70 8.83 -0.41
N ALA A 157 -6.10 7.55 -0.40
CA ALA A 157 -5.66 6.59 0.59
C ALA A 157 -5.32 5.24 -0.04
N ARG A 158 -4.21 4.67 0.41
CA ARG A 158 -3.84 3.27 0.20
C ARG A 158 -3.88 2.58 1.55
N ILE A 159 -4.88 1.71 1.75
CA ILE A 159 -5.05 0.96 3.01
C ILE A 159 -4.54 -0.46 2.82
N ASP A 160 -3.47 -0.82 3.53
CA ASP A 160 -2.88 -2.17 3.44
C ASP A 160 -3.88 -3.22 3.94
N LEU A 161 -4.17 -4.23 3.13
CA LEU A 161 -5.13 -5.27 3.48
C LEU A 161 -4.68 -6.08 4.71
N ARG A 162 -3.38 -6.13 5.01
CA ARG A 162 -2.88 -6.79 6.24
C ARG A 162 -3.29 -6.03 7.51
N ASP A 163 -3.62 -4.75 7.38
CA ASP A 163 -4.17 -3.95 8.47
C ASP A 163 -5.69 -4.19 8.66
N LEU A 164 -6.39 -4.65 7.61
CA LEU A 164 -7.84 -4.87 7.61
C LEU A 164 -8.24 -6.34 7.85
N GLY A 165 -7.47 -7.29 7.32
CA GLY A 165 -7.81 -8.71 7.28
C GLY A 165 -7.98 -9.25 5.83
N PRO A 166 -8.26 -10.54 5.65
CA PRO A 166 -8.38 -11.16 4.33
C PRO A 166 -9.49 -10.50 3.47
N PRO A 167 -9.24 -10.24 2.18
CA PRO A 167 -10.05 -9.35 1.34
C PRO A 167 -11.27 -9.98 0.69
N ASP A 168 -11.63 -11.23 1.02
CA ASP A 168 -12.57 -12.07 0.25
C ASP A 168 -13.92 -11.39 -0.03
N SER A 169 -14.29 -10.37 0.77
CA SER A 169 -15.10 -9.24 0.29
C SER A 169 -14.92 -8.03 1.20
N VAL A 170 -14.56 -6.88 0.63
CA VAL A 170 -14.62 -5.58 1.32
C VAL A 170 -15.76 -4.77 0.70
N LYS A 171 -16.67 -4.30 1.55
CA LYS A 171 -17.70 -3.35 1.15
C LYS A 171 -17.40 -1.99 1.75
N LEU A 172 -17.53 -0.96 0.94
CA LEU A 172 -17.51 0.41 1.42
C LEU A 172 -18.90 0.72 1.98
N MET A 173 -18.98 0.90 3.29
CA MET A 173 -20.22 1.27 3.97
C MET A 173 -20.42 2.78 3.99
N GLY A 174 -19.34 3.53 4.16
CA GLY A 174 -19.42 4.97 4.23
C GLY A 174 -18.08 5.69 4.21
N VAL A 175 -18.15 6.98 3.94
CA VAL A 175 -17.05 7.94 4.08
C VAL A 175 -17.60 9.11 4.88
N ASN A 176 -16.94 9.49 5.97
CA ASN A 176 -17.35 10.62 6.78
C ASN A 176 -16.26 11.68 6.82
N VAL A 177 -16.68 12.94 6.71
CA VAL A 177 -15.88 14.10 7.11
C VAL A 177 -16.40 14.58 8.45
N ARG A 178 -15.49 14.80 9.39
CA ARG A 178 -15.83 15.40 10.69
C ARG A 178 -15.24 16.78 10.85
N ALA A 179 -16.02 17.63 11.50
CA ALA A 179 -15.60 18.92 12.04
C ALA A 179 -15.56 18.88 13.57
N GLY A 180 -14.86 19.85 14.17
CA GLY A 180 -14.72 20.00 15.63
C GLY A 180 -13.25 20.22 16.03
N GLU A 181 -12.99 20.55 17.29
CA GLU A 181 -11.60 20.62 17.75
C GLU A 181 -11.00 19.22 17.77
N CYS A 182 -9.74 19.08 17.36
CA CYS A 182 -9.10 17.78 17.43
C CYS A 182 -9.09 17.28 18.87
N CYS A 183 -9.22 15.95 19.00
CA CYS A 183 -8.66 15.19 20.09
C CYS A 183 -9.50 15.25 21.38
N GLU A 184 -10.62 15.99 21.36
CA GLU A 184 -11.68 15.88 22.36
C GLU A 184 -12.82 15.03 21.77
N ALA A 185 -12.87 13.76 22.17
CA ALA A 185 -13.79 12.74 21.60
C ALA A 185 -15.30 13.07 21.70
N GLY A 186 -15.67 14.16 22.38
CA GLY A 186 -17.04 14.66 22.46
C GLY A 186 -17.40 15.77 21.48
N GLU A 187 -16.43 16.35 20.77
CA GLU A 187 -16.65 17.54 19.93
C GLU A 187 -16.72 17.22 18.43
N TRP A 188 -16.33 16.01 18.03
CA TRP A 188 -16.39 15.62 16.63
C TRP A 188 -17.82 15.32 16.21
N ARG A 189 -18.28 16.06 15.20
CA ARG A 189 -19.56 15.84 14.54
C ARG A 189 -19.36 15.60 13.06
N ILE A 190 -20.24 14.80 12.47
CA ILE A 190 -20.27 14.56 11.03
C ILE A 190 -20.68 15.88 10.37
N ALA A 191 -19.82 16.38 9.51
CA ALA A 191 -20.05 17.59 8.72
C ALA A 191 -20.49 17.24 7.30
N ASP A 192 -20.01 16.10 6.80
CA ASP A 192 -20.44 15.51 5.55
C ASP A 192 -20.27 13.98 5.59
N ARG A 193 -21.08 13.26 4.80
CA ARG A 193 -21.17 11.80 4.85
C ARG A 193 -21.72 11.18 3.58
N TRP A 194 -21.08 10.09 3.19
CA TRP A 194 -21.57 9.12 2.22
C TRP A 194 -21.89 7.78 2.88
N GLU A 195 -22.98 7.13 2.47
CA GLU A 195 -23.40 5.79 2.95
C GLU A 195 -23.78 4.84 1.78
N PRO A 196 -22.87 4.57 0.83
CA PRO A 196 -23.20 3.91 -0.43
C PRO A 196 -23.52 2.41 -0.32
N LEU A 197 -23.09 1.73 0.75
CA LEU A 197 -23.12 0.26 0.89
C LEU A 197 -22.82 -0.48 -0.44
N ILE A 198 -21.63 -0.28 -0.98
CA ILE A 198 -21.20 -0.87 -2.26
C ILE A 198 -20.10 -1.92 -2.07
N THR A 199 -20.08 -2.92 -2.94
CA THR A 199 -18.95 -3.84 -3.01
C THR A 199 -17.83 -3.18 -3.80
N ILE A 200 -16.63 -3.12 -3.24
CA ILE A 200 -15.49 -2.51 -3.91
C ILE A 200 -14.98 -3.48 -4.99
N PRO A 201 -14.79 -3.04 -6.24
CA PRO A 201 -14.30 -3.91 -7.30
C PRO A 201 -12.88 -4.40 -6.97
N VAL A 202 -12.66 -5.69 -7.19
CA VAL A 202 -11.32 -6.30 -7.12
C VAL A 202 -10.71 -6.22 -8.52
N LEU A 203 -9.54 -5.61 -8.61
CA LEU A 203 -8.71 -5.58 -9.80
C LEU A 203 -7.80 -6.81 -9.76
N ASP A 204 -8.22 -7.86 -10.46
CA ASP A 204 -7.53 -9.16 -10.53
C ASP A 204 -6.58 -9.27 -11.74
N ARG A 205 -6.62 -8.29 -12.65
CA ARG A 205 -5.69 -8.11 -13.77
C ARG A 205 -5.43 -6.63 -14.01
N LEU A 206 -4.19 -6.28 -14.36
CA LEU A 206 -3.87 -5.02 -15.04
C LEU A 206 -4.83 -4.93 -16.24
N ASP A 207 -5.71 -3.92 -16.26
CA ASP A 207 -6.57 -3.65 -17.40
C ASP A 207 -5.67 -3.55 -18.64
N ALA A 208 -5.78 -4.51 -19.56
CA ALA A 208 -4.93 -4.61 -20.75
C ALA A 208 -5.05 -3.40 -21.70
N ASN A 209 -5.99 -2.48 -21.41
CA ASN A 209 -6.16 -1.21 -22.10
C ASN A 209 -5.31 -0.08 -21.52
N TYR A 210 -4.59 -0.30 -20.41
CA TYR A 210 -3.46 0.55 -20.00
C TYR A 210 -2.20 0.05 -20.69
N VAL A 211 -2.17 0.21 -22.01
CA VAL A 211 -0.92 0.23 -22.73
C VAL A 211 -0.16 1.44 -22.19
N ILE A 212 0.96 1.19 -21.53
CA ILE A 212 1.98 2.19 -21.27
C ILE A 212 2.48 2.62 -22.65
N ASP A 213 1.80 3.58 -23.29
CA ASP A 213 2.37 4.34 -24.39
C ASP A 213 3.36 5.31 -23.76
N GLY A 214 4.50 4.75 -23.36
CA GLY A 214 5.61 5.46 -22.77
C GLY A 214 6.25 6.35 -23.82
N LYS A 215 5.62 7.49 -24.10
CA LYS A 215 6.33 8.67 -24.56
C LYS A 215 6.72 9.50 -23.34
N ASP A 216 8.03 9.55 -23.16
CA ASP A 216 8.79 10.51 -22.36
C ASP A 216 8.70 10.38 -20.83
N GLY A 217 9.61 9.53 -20.31
CA GLY A 217 10.52 9.95 -19.24
C GLY A 217 10.02 9.84 -17.79
N ASP A 218 10.16 8.67 -17.18
CA ASP A 218 10.87 8.52 -15.89
C ASP A 218 11.08 7.03 -15.54
N TRP A 219 11.93 6.36 -16.32
CA TRP A 219 12.48 5.06 -15.93
C TRP A 219 13.86 5.29 -15.35
N THR A 220 14.14 4.77 -14.15
CA THR A 220 15.52 4.61 -13.70
C THR A 220 16.16 3.51 -14.55
N ARG A 221 16.68 3.89 -15.73
CA ARG A 221 17.58 3.03 -16.49
C ARG A 221 18.84 2.83 -15.64
N ALA A 222 18.94 1.70 -14.96
CA ALA A 222 20.24 1.18 -14.59
C ALA A 222 20.89 0.71 -15.90
N ALA A 223 21.57 1.62 -16.60
CA ALA A 223 22.40 1.22 -17.72
C ALA A 223 23.43 0.22 -17.17
N LEU A 224 23.34 -1.04 -17.63
CA LEU A 224 24.44 -1.98 -17.52
C LEU A 224 25.58 -1.36 -18.34
N SER A 225 26.52 -0.68 -17.68
CA SER A 225 27.63 -0.05 -18.38
C SER A 225 28.46 -1.16 -19.00
N LYS A 226 28.57 -1.13 -20.33
CA LYS A 226 29.63 -1.81 -21.07
C LYS A 226 30.96 -1.51 -20.36
N ASP A 227 31.78 -2.53 -20.13
CA ASP A 227 33.09 -2.37 -19.50
C ASP A 227 33.82 -1.15 -20.13
N PRO A 228 34.20 -0.13 -19.34
CA PRO A 228 34.83 1.07 -19.88
C PRO A 228 36.16 0.78 -20.60
N ALA A 229 36.70 -0.44 -20.52
CA ALA A 229 37.88 -0.87 -21.25
C ALA A 229 37.67 -1.15 -22.75
N GLY A 230 36.43 -1.27 -23.26
CA GLY A 230 36.16 -1.35 -24.71
C GLY A 230 36.74 -2.59 -25.43
N ASP A 231 37.25 -3.58 -24.71
CA ASP A 231 37.79 -4.81 -25.31
C ASP A 231 36.66 -5.79 -25.63
N GLU A 232 36.33 -5.91 -26.92
CA GLU A 232 35.54 -7.02 -27.46
C GLU A 232 36.32 -8.33 -27.30
N ARG A 233 36.25 -8.94 -26.11
CA ARG A 233 36.76 -10.30 -25.90
C ARG A 233 35.73 -11.30 -26.45
N PRO A 234 36.14 -12.30 -27.23
CA PRO A 234 35.23 -13.39 -27.61
C PRO A 234 34.73 -14.09 -26.33
N GLY A 235 33.40 -14.14 -26.16
CA GLY A 235 32.72 -14.74 -25.00
C GLY A 235 31.90 -13.77 -24.14
N TYR A 236 31.84 -12.48 -24.46
CA TYR A 236 30.95 -11.53 -23.80
C TYR A 236 29.66 -11.32 -24.61
N LEU A 237 28.52 -11.40 -23.92
CA LEU A 237 27.19 -11.13 -24.46
C LEU A 237 26.94 -9.61 -24.45
N ASP A 238 26.54 -9.03 -25.58
CA ASP A 238 26.09 -7.63 -25.60
C ASP A 238 24.69 -7.59 -24.97
N LEU A 239 24.57 -6.99 -23.77
CA LEU A 239 23.30 -6.84 -23.09
C LEU A 239 22.68 -5.51 -23.53
N THR A 240 22.03 -5.52 -24.70
CA THR A 240 21.40 -4.32 -25.29
C THR A 240 20.23 -3.81 -24.45
N THR A 241 19.49 -4.70 -23.78
CA THR A 241 18.35 -4.34 -22.95
C THR A 241 18.16 -5.30 -21.78
N GLY A 242 18.07 -4.74 -20.58
CA GLY A 242 17.69 -5.47 -19.39
C GLY A 242 16.82 -4.59 -18.49
N TYR A 243 15.96 -5.24 -17.70
CA TYR A 243 15.11 -4.58 -16.72
C TYR A 243 15.31 -5.27 -15.36
N ALA A 244 15.37 -4.46 -14.32
CA ALA A 244 15.41 -4.92 -12.94
C ALA A 244 14.19 -4.34 -12.22
N PHE A 245 13.49 -5.17 -11.46
CA PHE A 245 12.42 -4.70 -10.57
C PHE A 245 12.41 -5.49 -9.27
N VAL A 246 11.94 -4.86 -8.20
CA VAL A 246 11.89 -5.46 -6.86
C VAL A 246 10.42 -5.66 -6.50
N SER A 247 10.05 -6.88 -6.12
CA SER A 247 8.72 -7.19 -5.62
C SER A 247 8.79 -8.21 -4.48
N GLU A 248 7.99 -8.01 -3.44
CA GLU A 248 7.91 -8.90 -2.25
C GLU A 248 9.27 -9.20 -1.56
N GLY A 249 10.21 -8.26 -1.56
CA GLY A 249 11.55 -8.47 -0.99
C GLY A 249 12.47 -9.35 -1.85
N SER A 250 12.04 -9.68 -3.06
CA SER A 250 12.81 -10.39 -4.08
C SER A 250 13.19 -9.43 -5.20
N LEU A 251 14.38 -9.63 -5.77
CA LEU A 251 14.83 -8.91 -6.95
C LEU A 251 14.62 -9.78 -8.18
N TYR A 252 13.97 -9.22 -9.20
CA TYR A 252 13.76 -9.83 -10.49
C TYR A 252 14.63 -9.12 -11.52
N LEU A 253 15.30 -9.93 -12.32
CA LEU A 253 16.21 -9.48 -13.37
C LEU A 253 15.79 -10.14 -14.66
N TYR A 254 15.42 -9.32 -15.63
CA TYR A 254 15.22 -9.75 -17.00
C TYR A 254 16.37 -9.18 -17.82
N VAL A 255 17.03 -10.05 -18.57
CA VAL A 255 18.09 -9.68 -19.47
C VAL A 255 17.74 -10.28 -20.81
N ASP A 256 17.54 -9.41 -21.80
CA ASP A 256 17.41 -9.87 -23.17
C ASP A 256 18.81 -10.05 -23.75
N ALA A 257 19.00 -11.16 -24.42
CA ALA A 257 20.24 -11.52 -25.08
C ALA A 257 19.96 -11.61 -26.57
N GLU A 258 19.74 -10.46 -27.19
CA GLU A 258 19.72 -10.39 -28.65
C GLU A 258 21.09 -10.85 -29.16
N ASP A 259 21.09 -11.81 -30.07
CA ASP A 259 22.29 -12.37 -30.71
C ASP A 259 23.25 -13.19 -29.82
N ALA A 260 22.73 -13.94 -28.83
CA ALA A 260 23.49 -15.01 -28.17
C ALA A 260 23.85 -16.16 -29.14
N THR A 261 24.88 -16.00 -29.96
CA THR A 261 25.33 -17.06 -30.90
C THR A 261 26.09 -18.20 -30.20
N ALA A 262 26.40 -18.03 -28.91
CA ALA A 262 27.03 -19.03 -28.07
C ALA A 262 26.26 -19.19 -26.74
N PRO A 263 26.24 -20.40 -26.15
CA PRO A 263 25.67 -20.59 -24.83
C PRO A 263 26.38 -19.69 -23.80
N VAL A 264 25.60 -19.06 -22.92
CA VAL A 264 26.13 -18.26 -21.82
C VAL A 264 26.62 -19.20 -20.73
N ASP A 265 27.92 -19.39 -20.65
CA ASP A 265 28.54 -20.31 -19.68
C ASP A 265 28.49 -19.78 -18.25
N THR A 266 28.46 -18.47 -18.04
CA THR A 266 28.33 -17.88 -16.71
C THR A 266 27.66 -16.54 -16.80
N PHE A 267 26.68 -16.30 -15.93
CA PHE A 267 26.05 -15.01 -15.74
C PHE A 267 26.39 -14.48 -14.35
N GLN A 268 26.90 -13.24 -14.26
CA GLN A 268 27.24 -12.58 -13.00
C GLN A 268 26.44 -11.29 -12.85
N ILE A 269 25.81 -11.14 -11.68
CA ILE A 269 25.09 -9.93 -11.28
C ILE A 269 25.82 -9.29 -10.11
N PHE A 270 26.05 -7.99 -10.20
CA PHE A 270 26.53 -7.17 -9.09
C PHE A 270 25.42 -6.24 -8.61
N LEU A 271 25.02 -6.40 -7.36
CA LEU A 271 24.04 -5.53 -6.70
C LEU A 271 24.78 -4.69 -5.66
N GLN A 272 24.64 -3.37 -5.73
CA GLN A 272 25.24 -2.47 -4.75
C GLN A 272 24.15 -1.70 -4.01
N THR A 273 24.11 -1.84 -2.69
CA THR A 273 23.24 -1.06 -1.79
C THR A 273 24.12 -0.32 -0.78
N GLY A 274 24.33 0.97 -1.02
CA GLY A 274 25.27 1.79 -0.22
C GLY A 274 26.71 1.27 -0.30
N ARG A 275 27.24 0.76 0.82
CA ARG A 275 28.60 0.19 0.93
C ARG A 275 28.66 -1.33 0.74
N THR A 276 27.51 -2.00 0.60
CA THR A 276 27.46 -3.45 0.46
C THR A 276 27.36 -3.82 -1.01
N ARG A 277 28.25 -4.72 -1.46
CA ARG A 277 28.21 -5.34 -2.79
C ARG A 277 27.84 -6.80 -2.62
N LEU A 278 26.75 -7.22 -3.25
CA LEU A 278 26.37 -8.62 -3.40
C LEU A 278 26.72 -9.08 -4.81
N GLU A 279 27.43 -10.19 -4.91
CA GLU A 279 27.79 -10.84 -6.16
C GLU A 279 27.02 -12.16 -6.25
N VAL A 280 26.24 -12.32 -7.32
CA VAL A 280 25.52 -13.55 -7.61
C VAL A 280 26.06 -14.07 -8.93
N ALA A 281 26.73 -15.23 -8.89
CA ALA A 281 27.23 -15.92 -10.07
C ALA A 281 26.39 -17.18 -10.31
N TRP A 282 25.96 -17.39 -11.54
CA TRP A 282 25.28 -18.59 -11.98
C TRP A 282 26.03 -19.18 -13.18
N GLY A 283 26.47 -20.44 -13.07
CA GLY A 283 27.01 -21.22 -14.18
C GLY A 283 26.40 -22.62 -14.22
N PRO A 284 26.63 -23.41 -15.28
CA PRO A 284 26.25 -24.82 -15.33
C PRO A 284 26.97 -25.57 -14.19
N GLY A 285 26.20 -26.38 -13.46
CA GLY A 285 26.72 -27.22 -12.36
C GLY A 285 27.54 -28.40 -12.85
#